data_AF-A0A941PPK7-F1
#
_entry.id   AF-A0A941PPK7-F1
#
_cell.length_a   1.000
_cell.length_b   1.000
_cell.length_c   1.000
_cell.angle_alpha   90.00
_cell.angle_beta   90.00
_cell.angle_gamma   90.00
#
_symmetry.space_group_name_H-M   'P 1'
#
loop_
_entity.id
_entity.type
_entity.pdbx_description
1 polymer ?
#
loop_
_entity_poly.entity_id
_entity_poly.type
_entity_poly.pdbx_seq_one_letter_code
_entity_poly.pdbx_strand_id
1 'polypeptide(L)' 'MSAALHTSQLHSLPLLARGKVRDNYAVGSDRILMVASDRISAFDVIMGQPIPGKGALLTQMALWWF' A
#
# COMPACT_ATOMS: atom_id res chain seq x y z
N MET A 1 15.42 11.91 -4.27
CA MET A 1 14.12 11.26 -4.55
C MET A 1 13.96 10.10 -3.59
N SER A 2 12.78 9.92 -2.97
CA SER A 2 12.55 8.76 -2.09
C SER A 2 12.56 7.46 -2.90
N ALA A 3 13.12 6.40 -2.34
CA ALA A 3 13.02 5.07 -2.93
C ALA A 3 11.54 4.64 -3.00
N ALA A 4 11.18 3.86 -4.03
CA ALA A 4 9.83 3.36 -4.20
C ALA A 4 9.48 2.34 -3.12
N LEU A 5 8.31 2.49 -2.49
CA LEU A 5 7.80 1.52 -1.54
C LEU A 5 7.16 0.34 -2.28
N HIS A 6 7.94 -0.70 -2.59
CA HIS A 6 7.40 -1.89 -3.24
C HIS A 6 6.57 -2.74 -2.27
N THR A 7 7.12 -3.09 -1.10
CA THR A 7 6.46 -3.95 -0.12
C THR A 7 6.67 -3.38 1.27
N SER A 8 5.61 -3.25 2.06
CA SER A 8 5.75 -2.84 3.45
C SER A 8 6.05 -4.03 4.36
N GLN A 9 6.87 -3.80 5.39
CA GLN A 9 7.28 -4.80 6.36
C GLN A 9 7.25 -4.19 7.76
N LEU A 10 6.06 -4.17 8.36
CA LEU A 10 5.86 -3.72 9.73
C LEU A 10 5.84 -4.93 10.65
N HIS A 11 6.87 -5.11 11.47
CA HIS A 11 6.96 -6.21 12.43
C HIS A 11 6.12 -5.97 13.68
N SER A 12 5.75 -4.72 13.95
CA SER A 12 4.95 -4.32 15.11
C SER A 12 3.45 -4.56 14.93
N LEU A 13 2.98 -4.87 13.72
CA LEU A 13 1.56 -5.06 13.42
C LEU A 13 1.35 -6.37 12.64
N PRO A 14 0.33 -7.18 12.96
CA PRO A 14 0.02 -8.38 12.19
C PRO A 14 -0.40 -8.03 10.76
N LEU A 15 0.22 -8.68 9.76
CA LEU A 15 -0.23 -8.58 8.37
C LEU A 15 -1.51 -9.38 8.19
N LEU A 16 -2.59 -8.73 7.78
CA LEU A 16 -3.87 -9.37 7.50
C LEU A 16 -3.95 -9.88 6.06
N ALA A 17 -3.58 -9.04 5.10
CA ALA A 17 -3.64 -9.38 3.69
C ALA A 17 -2.68 -8.53 2.87
N ARG A 18 -2.19 -9.09 1.76
CA ARG A 18 -1.44 -8.38 0.73
C ARG A 18 -2.17 -8.49 -0.60
N GLY A 19 -2.72 -7.37 -1.05
CA GLY A 19 -3.32 -7.25 -2.38
C GLY A 19 -2.30 -6.85 -3.44
N LYS A 20 -2.77 -6.64 -4.67
CA LYS A 20 -1.94 -6.21 -5.80
C LYS A 20 -1.15 -4.93 -5.50
N VAL A 21 -1.81 -3.95 -4.87
CA VAL A 21 -1.23 -2.60 -4.65
C VAL A 21 -1.32 -2.09 -3.20
N ARG A 22 -1.95 -2.83 -2.29
CA ARG A 22 -2.09 -2.47 -0.88
C ARG A 22 -1.66 -3.61 0.04
N ASP A 23 -1.07 -3.25 1.17
CA ASP A 23 -0.78 -4.15 2.29
C ASP A 23 -1.65 -3.70 3.48
N ASN A 24 -2.39 -4.63 4.09
CA ASN A 24 -3.33 -4.33 5.18
C ASN A 24 -2.84 -4.97 6.48
N TYR A 25 -2.75 -4.18 7.54
CA TYR A 25 -2.29 -4.61 8.86
C TYR A 25 -3.38 -4.41 9.90
N ALA A 26 -3.45 -5.32 10.88
CA ALA A 26 -4.34 -5.19 12.01
C ALA A 26 -3.83 -4.13 12.98
N VAL A 27 -4.72 -3.28 13.48
CA VAL A 27 -4.44 -2.33 14.56
C VAL A 27 -5.45 -2.59 15.68
N GLY A 28 -5.08 -3.45 16.63
CA GLY A 28 -6.02 -3.97 17.62
C GLY A 28 -7.02 -4.95 17.00
N SER A 29 -8.24 -4.99 17.52
CA SER A 29 -9.30 -5.93 17.10
C SER A 29 -10.33 -5.32 16.14
N ASP A 30 -10.32 -4.00 15.94
CA ASP A 30 -11.41 -3.25 15.29
C ASP A 30 -10.96 -2.28 14.19
N ARG A 31 -9.65 -2.15 13.95
CA ARG A 31 -9.10 -1.21 12.96
C ARG A 31 -8.08 -1.87 12.04
N ILE A 32 -7.95 -1.28 10.85
CA ILE A 32 -7.00 -1.70 9.83
C ILE A 32 -6.13 -0.51 9.43
N LEU A 33 -4.81 -0.71 9.43
CA LEU A 33 -3.88 0.16 8.73
C LEU A 33 -3.77 -0.32 7.28
N MET A 34 -4.23 0.51 6.34
CA MET A 34 -4.11 0.26 4.91
C MET A 34 -2.91 1.03 4.34
N VAL A 35 -1.90 0.31 3.86
CA VAL A 35 -0.70 0.89 3.25
C VAL A 35 -0.81 0.80 1.73
N ALA A 36 -0.93 1.95 1.05
CA ALA A 36 -0.83 2.03 -0.40
C ALA A 36 0.65 1.98 -0.84
N SER A 37 1.02 0.93 -1.58
CA SER A 37 2.37 0.77 -2.11
C SER A 37 2.56 1.52 -3.44
N ASP A 38 3.81 1.57 -3.91
CA ASP A 38 4.16 2.09 -5.24
C ASP A 38 4.00 1.05 -6.36
N ARG A 39 3.58 -0.18 -6.03
CA ARG A 39 3.22 -1.21 -7.02
C ARG A 39 2.05 -0.75 -7.88
N ILE A 40 2.08 -1.12 -9.15
CA ILE A 40 0.98 -0.90 -10.11
C ILE A 40 0.63 -2.24 -10.76
N SER A 41 -0.64 -2.44 -11.08
CA SER A 41 -1.12 -3.62 -11.79
C SER A 41 -1.97 -3.24 -12.99
N ALA A 42 -1.84 -3.98 -14.08
CA ALA A 42 -2.72 -3.94 -15.24
C ALA A 42 -2.86 -5.36 -15.82
N PHE A 43 -3.98 -5.66 -16.47
CA PHE A 43 -4.27 -6.99 -17.02
C PHE A 43 -4.06 -8.12 -15.99
N ASP A 44 -4.53 -7.89 -14.76
CA ASP A 44 -4.39 -8.79 -13.60
C ASP A 44 -2.96 -9.11 -13.12
N VAL A 45 -1.93 -8.51 -13.72
CA VAL A 45 -0.52 -8.72 -13.37
C VAL A 45 0.03 -7.51 -12.60
N ILE A 46 0.84 -7.76 -11.57
CA ILE A 46 1.64 -6.72 -10.90
C ILE A 46 2.87 -6.45 -11.76
N MET A 47 3.10 -5.18 -12.11
CA MET A 47 4.23 -4.79 -12.95
C MET A 47 5.55 -4.83 -12.17
N GLY A 48 6.65 -5.17 -12.86
CA GLY A 48 7.97 -5.29 -12.25
C GLY A 48 8.62 -3.96 -11.84
N GLN A 49 8.20 -2.84 -12.44
CA GLN A 49 8.69 -1.50 -12.13
C GLN A 49 7.63 -0.72 -11.33
N PRO A 50 7.91 -0.33 -10.07
CA PRO A 50 7.00 0.50 -9.29
C PRO A 50 7.04 1.96 -9.75
N ILE A 51 6.03 2.75 -9.38
CA ILE A 51 5.98 4.19 -9.63
C ILE A 51 6.24 4.92 -8.30
N PRO A 52 7.46 5.46 -8.07
CA PRO A 52 7.81 6.11 -6.81
C PRO A 52 6.82 7.21 -6.42
N GLY A 53 6.30 7.18 -5.19
CA GLY A 53 5.40 8.20 -4.66
C GLY A 53 3.93 8.06 -5.05
N LYS A 54 3.58 7.10 -5.93
CA LYS A 54 2.19 6.81 -6.29
C LYS A 54 1.34 6.46 -5.07
N GLY A 55 1.86 5.61 -4.17
CA GLY A 55 1.15 5.22 -2.96
C GLY A 55 0.74 6.43 -2.12
N ALA A 56 1.69 7.33 -1.88
CA ALA A 56 1.47 8.56 -1.12
C ALA A 56 0.45 9.49 -1.78
N LEU A 57 0.55 9.72 -3.10
CA LEU A 57 -0.38 10.56 -3.84
C LEU A 57 -1.81 9.99 -3.80
N LEU A 58 -1.97 8.68 -3.99
CA LEU A 58 -3.28 8.03 -3.93
C LEU A 58 -3.88 8.06 -2.51
N THR A 59 -3.05 7.98 -1.46
CA THR A 59 -3.49 8.19 -0.08
C THR A 59 -4.01 9.61 0.13
N GLN A 60 -3.28 10.64 -0.35
CA GLN A 60 -3.73 12.03 -0.25
C GLN A 60 -5.05 12.27 -0.98
N MET A 61 -5.19 11.72 -2.19
CA MET A 61 -6.43 11.82 -2.95
C MET A 61 -7.61 11.13 -2.24
N ALA A 62 -7.38 9.97 -1.62
CA ALA A 62 -8.41 9.28 -0.84
C ALA A 62 -8.84 10.10 0.39
N LEU A 63 -7.89 10.70 1.13
CA LEU A 63 -8.18 11.58 2.27
C LEU A 63 -8.92 12.86 1.90
N TRP A 64 -8.82 13.30 0.65
CA TRP A 64 -9.58 14.45 0.17
C TRP A 64 -11.04 14.09 -0.14
N TRP A 65 -11.29 12.88 -0.65
CA TRP A 65 -12.62 12.43 -1.07
C TRP A 65 -13.44 11.75 0.04
N PHE A 66 -12.80 11.16 1.04
CA PHE A 66 -13.42 10.42 2.14
C PHE A 66 -13.06 11.02 3.49
#